data_AF-A0A7J7LWD9-F1
#
_entry.id   AF-A0A7J7LWD9-F1
#
_cell.length_a   1.000
_cell.length_b   1.000
_cell.length_c   1.000
_cell.angle_alpha   90.00
_cell.angle_beta   90.00
_cell.angle_gamma   90.00
#
_symmetry.space_group_name_H-M   'P 1'
#
loop_
_entity.id
_entity.type
_entity.pdbx_description
1 polymer ?
#
loop_
_entity_poly.entity_id
_entity_poly.type
_entity_poly.pdbx_seq_one_letter_code
_entity_poly.pdbx_strand_id
1 'polypeptide(L)' 'MNAKYKSRNAEVITYYNNSSIWRGIQAAEHLESQHMEWVIGNGKKINFWRDCWATDIPLREYINLLAHL' A
#
# COMPACT_ATOMS: atom_id res chain seq x y z
N MET A 1 -0.72 -11.93 -19.80
CA MET A 1 -0.66 -10.95 -18.69
C MET A 1 -2.00 -10.95 -17.98
N ASN A 2 -2.05 -11.34 -16.70
CA ASN A 2 -3.30 -11.31 -15.91
C ASN A 2 -3.43 -9.94 -15.23
N ALA A 3 -4.40 -9.15 -15.63
CA ALA A 3 -4.70 -7.89 -14.96
C ALA A 3 -5.30 -8.16 -13.57
N LYS A 4 -4.71 -7.56 -12.52
CA LYS A 4 -5.14 -7.73 -11.12
C LYS A 4 -6.55 -7.20 -10.84
N TYR A 5 -7.03 -6.22 -11.61
CA TYR A 5 -8.32 -5.57 -11.39
C TYR A 5 -9.10 -5.45 -12.70
N LYS A 6 -10.37 -5.86 -12.65
CA LYS A 6 -11.32 -5.76 -13.76
C LYS A 6 -12.54 -4.97 -13.31
N SER A 7 -13.10 -4.18 -14.21
CA SER A 7 -14.38 -3.48 -14.05
C SER A 7 -15.52 -4.49 -13.91
N ARG A 8 -16.68 -4.05 -13.43
CA ARG A 8 -17.93 -4.84 -13.44
C ARG A 8 -18.29 -5.36 -14.83
N ASN A 9 -17.88 -4.64 -15.88
CA ASN A 9 -18.09 -5.02 -17.28
C ASN A 9 -16.95 -5.92 -17.82
N ALA A 10 -16.13 -6.51 -16.95
CA ALA A 10 -14.95 -7.33 -17.27
C ALA A 10 -13.82 -6.61 -18.04
N GLU A 11 -13.92 -5.29 -18.25
CA GLU A 11 -12.86 -4.47 -18.82
C GLU A 11 -11.65 -4.38 -17.90
N VAL A 12 -10.44 -4.41 -18.47
CA VAL A 12 -9.19 -4.24 -17.72
C VAL A 12 -9.08 -2.79 -17.28
N ILE A 13 -8.95 -2.55 -15.98
CA ILE A 13 -8.76 -1.20 -15.44
C ILE A 13 -7.31 -0.79 -15.72
N THR A 14 -7.12 0.17 -16.63
CA THR A 14 -5.81 0.68 -17.06
C THR A 14 -5.40 1.99 -16.37
N TYR A 15 -6.31 2.63 -15.62
CA TYR A 15 -6.05 3.87 -14.90
C TYR A 15 -5.80 3.61 -13.41
N TYR A 16 -5.12 4.57 -12.75
CA TYR A 16 -4.94 4.56 -11.30
C TYR A 16 -6.31 4.64 -10.61
N ASN A 17 -6.77 3.51 -10.10
CA ASN A 17 -8.03 3.46 -9.35
C ASN A 17 -7.75 3.97 -7.94
N ASN A 18 -8.22 5.17 -7.62
CA ASN A 18 -8.30 5.63 -6.24
C ASN A 18 -9.11 4.60 -5.45
N SER A 19 -8.41 3.82 -4.62
CA SER A 19 -8.99 2.71 -3.86
C SER A 19 -10.29 3.15 -3.18
N SER A 20 -11.43 2.65 -3.66
CA SER A 20 -12.72 2.90 -3.03
C SER A 20 -12.76 2.34 -1.60
N ILE A 21 -11.94 1.32 -1.34
CA ILE A 21 -11.69 0.76 -0.01
C ILE A 21 -11.07 1.82 0.89
N TRP A 22 -10.10 2.61 0.40
CA TRP A 22 -9.44 3.64 1.20
C TRP A 22 -10.42 4.73 1.68
N ARG A 23 -11.39 5.11 0.84
CA ARG A 23 -12.47 6.03 1.24
C ARG A 23 -13.37 5.45 2.34
N GLY A 24 -13.65 4.15 2.26
CA GLY A 24 -14.41 3.45 3.30
C GLY A 24 -13.66 3.41 4.63
N ILE A 25 -12.36 3.13 4.60
CA ILE A 25 -11.51 3.12 5.79
C ILE A 25 -11.39 4.53 6.38
N GLN A 26 -11.17 5.55 5.55
CA GLN A 26 -11.13 6.94 6.00
C GLN A 26 -12.45 7.37 6.67
N ALA A 27 -13.59 6.93 6.16
CA ALA A 27 -14.89 7.20 6.78
C ALA A 27 -15.08 6.45 8.12
N ALA A 28 -14.45 5.29 8.28
CA ALA A 28 -14.50 4.46 9.50
C ALA A 28 -13.43 4.84 10.55
N GLU A 29 -12.47 5.71 10.20
CA GLU A 29 -11.37 6.13 11.07
C GLU A 29 -11.83 6.55 12.48
N HIS A 30 -12.93 7.32 12.55
CA HIS A 30 -13.47 7.78 13.83
C HIS A 30 -14.08 6.64 14.68
N LEU A 31 -14.60 5.59 14.04
CA LEU A 31 -15.24 4.45 14.70
C LEU A 31 -14.22 3.44 15.25
N GLU A 32 -13.02 3.42 14.68
CA GLU A 32 -12.07 2.33 14.87
C GLU A 32 -10.83 2.71 15.69
N SER A 33 -10.63 4.01 15.95
CA SER A 33 -9.49 4.54 16.72
C SER A 33 -9.32 3.95 18.13
N GLN A 34 -10.34 3.30 18.69
CA GLN A 34 -10.27 2.67 20.02
C GLN A 34 -9.96 1.16 20.00
N HIS A 35 -10.09 0.48 18.85
CA HIS A 35 -10.03 -1.00 18.80
C HIS A 35 -9.29 -1.59 17.59
N MET A 36 -8.69 -0.75 16.74
CA MET A 36 -7.92 -1.23 15.60
C MET A 36 -6.42 -0.98 15.73
N GLU A 37 -5.66 -2.03 15.47
CA GLU A 37 -4.21 -1.97 15.32
C GLU A 37 -3.83 -2.23 13.86
N TRP A 38 -3.02 -1.32 13.31
CA TRP A 38 -2.49 -1.44 11.96
C TRP A 38 -1.25 -2.32 11.98
N VAL A 39 -1.38 -3.53 11.46
CA VAL A 39 -0.28 -4.49 11.42
C VAL A 39 0.46 -4.37 10.09
N ILE A 40 1.71 -3.91 10.15
CA ILE A 40 2.57 -3.79 8.96
C ILE A 40 3.21 -5.15 8.66
N GLY A 41 3.10 -5.60 7.40
CA GLY A 41 3.68 -6.86 6.94
C GLY A 41 3.07 -8.08 7.65
N ASN A 42 3.89 -8.83 8.40
CA ASN A 42 3.46 -10.01 9.16
C ASN A 42 3.24 -9.75 10.66
N GLY A 43 3.39 -8.50 11.11
CA GLY A 43 3.18 -8.08 12.49
C GLY A 43 4.18 -8.58 13.53
N LYS A 44 5.15 -9.43 13.14
CA LYS A 44 6.12 -10.00 14.09
C LYS A 44 7.33 -9.10 14.26
N LYS A 45 7.83 -8.53 13.17
CA LYS A 45 8.96 -7.61 13.13
C LYS A 45 8.79 -6.67 11.95
N ILE A 46 9.11 -5.41 12.18
CA ILE A 46 9.13 -4.37 11.15
C ILE A 46 10.59 -4.08 10.82
N ASN A 47 10.99 -4.22 9.57
CA ASN A 47 12.30 -3.79 9.10
C ASN A 47 12.14 -2.55 8.22
N PHE A 48 12.21 -1.38 8.86
CA PHE A 48 12.05 -0.07 8.21
C PHE A 48 12.91 0.10 6.95
N TRP A 49 14.13 -0.43 6.94
CA TRP A 49 15.07 -0.24 5.84
C TRP A 49 14.93 -1.24 4.70
N ARG A 50 14.48 -2.47 5.01
CA ARG A 50 14.50 -3.60 4.06
C ARG A 50 13.13 -3.99 3.55
N ASP A 51 12.07 -3.68 4.27
CA ASP A 51 10.71 -3.98 3.81
C ASP A 51 10.29 -2.96 2.73
N CYS A 52 9.45 -3.40 1.78
CA CYS A 52 8.81 -2.50 0.83
C CYS A 52 7.53 -1.97 1.48
N TRP A 53 7.52 -0.69 1.84
CA TRP A 53 6.40 -0.03 2.53
C TRP A 53 5.41 0.56 1.53
N ALA A 54 5.70 1.77 1.05
CA ALA A 54 4.85 2.56 0.17
C ALA A 54 5.28 2.52 -1.30
N THR A 55 6.33 1.75 -1.61
CA THR A 55 7.03 1.76 -2.90
C THR A 55 7.37 0.34 -3.33
N ASP A 56 7.74 0.19 -4.60
CA ASP A 56 8.12 -1.12 -5.16
C ASP A 56 9.51 -1.60 -4.68
N ILE A 57 10.35 -0.69 -4.16
CA ILE A 57 11.69 -0.98 -3.64
C ILE A 57 11.84 -0.52 -2.18
N PRO A 58 12.73 -1.13 -1.37
CA PRO A 58 12.96 -0.72 0.01
C PRO A 58 13.61 0.66 0.14
N LEU A 59 13.35 1.35 1.26
CA LEU A 59 13.89 2.69 1.56
C LEU A 59 15.42 2.80 1.45
N ARG A 60 16.15 1.75 1.85
CA ARG A 60 17.63 1.74 1.73
C ARG A 60 18.12 1.90 0.29
N GLU A 61 17.33 1.43 -0.69
CA GLU A 61 17.73 1.48 -2.09
C GLU A 61 17.50 2.89 -2.65
N TYR A 62 16.48 3.60 -2.17
CA TYR A 62 16.31 5.03 -2.46
C TYR A 62 17.49 5.86 -1.98
N ILE A 63 17.98 5.62 -0.75
CA ILE A 63 19.14 6.36 -0.23
C ILE A 63 20.39 6.09 -1.06
N ASN A 64 20.63 4.83 -1.44
CA ASN A 64 21.78 4.49 -2.29
C ASN A 64 21.66 5.13 -3.69
N LEU A 65 20.46 5.17 -4.27
CA LEU A 65 20.23 5.85 -5.55
C LEU A 65 20.52 7.36 -5.48
N LEU A 66 20.15 8.01 -4.37
CA LEU A 66 20.43 9.43 -4.15
C LEU A 66 21.92 9.70 -3.88
N ALA A 67 22.66 8.74 -3.31
CA ALA A 67 24.09 8.89 -3.04
C ALA A 67 24.97 8.84 -4.30
N HIS A 68 24.39 8.50 -5.45
CA HIS A 68 25.08 8.42 -6.75
C HIS A 68 24.61 9.48 -7.76
N LEU A 69 23.81 10.46 -7.31
CA LEU A 69 23.41 11.67 -8.04
C LEU A 69 24.20 12.88 -7.53
#